data_AF-A0A507R3I1-F1
#
_entry.id   AF-A0A507R3I1-F1
#
_cell.length_a   1.000
_cell.length_b   1.000
_cell.length_c   1.000
_cell.angle_alpha   90.00
_cell.angle_beta   90.00
_cell.angle_gamma   90.00
#
_symmetry.space_group_name_H-M   'P 1'
#
loop_
_entity.id
_entity.type
_entity.pdbx_description
1 polymer ?
#
loop_
_entity_poly.entity_id
_entity_poly.type
_entity_poly.pdbx_seq_one_letter_code
_entity_poly.pdbx_strand_id
1 'polypeptide(L)'
;MISSKEASEAPVPGIPPLDPQRSVDGERGIEIINPIPTSSEDFDLEIHPEIVGVHEKGNNLILESKQALIDAATGKQYARPVEPPAPQTPNRAPDAVHQFQTTSEVALSYCLCGDYSPLHADDSFSKRAGFKGHILQGLGKWNIATHGVLRELAGGKPENFVRFKARFKAVVYPWGFP
;
A
#
# COMPACT_ATOMS: atom_id res chain seq x y z
N MET A 1 14.66 -13.76 3.04
CA MET A 1 14.62 -12.43 2.41
C MET A 1 13.65 -12.55 1.23
N ILE A 2 12.59 -11.74 1.15
CA ILE A 2 11.68 -11.78 0.01
C ILE A 2 12.38 -11.07 -1.15
N SER A 3 12.55 -11.75 -2.27
CA SER A 3 13.13 -11.16 -3.48
C SER A 3 12.02 -10.63 -4.38
N SER A 4 12.26 -9.51 -5.06
CA SER A 4 11.37 -9.05 -6.13
C SER A 4 11.97 -9.46 -7.46
N LYS A 5 11.21 -10.19 -8.29
CA LYS A 5 11.58 -10.31 -9.71
C LYS A 5 11.31 -8.97 -10.38
N GLU A 6 12.29 -8.45 -11.11
CA GLU A 6 12.26 -7.10 -11.66
C GLU A 6 11.11 -6.93 -12.65
N ALA A 7 10.12 -6.11 -12.28
CA ALA A 7 9.40 -5.28 -13.25
C ALA A 7 9.41 -3.79 -12.88
N SER A 8 10.08 -3.37 -11.79
CA SER A 8 10.07 -1.96 -11.38
C SER A 8 11.11 -1.10 -12.09
N GLU A 9 12.14 -1.69 -12.72
CA GLU A 9 13.20 -0.92 -13.38
C GLU A 9 13.12 -0.94 -14.92
N ALA A 10 12.44 -1.91 -15.53
CA ALA A 10 12.27 -1.92 -16.98
C ALA A 10 11.28 -0.81 -17.39
N PRO A 11 11.67 0.16 -18.24
CA PRO A 11 10.76 1.21 -18.68
C PRO A 11 9.60 0.60 -19.46
N VAL A 12 8.38 1.01 -19.14
CA VAL A 12 7.17 0.59 -19.87
C VAL A 12 7.29 1.07 -21.31
N PRO A 13 7.31 0.19 -22.32
CA PRO A 13 7.47 0.61 -23.71
C PRO A 13 6.43 1.65 -24.13
N GLY A 14 6.89 2.76 -24.69
CA GLY A 14 6.02 3.84 -25.19
C GLY A 14 5.53 4.83 -24.13
N ILE A 15 5.92 4.68 -22.86
CA ILE A 15 5.55 5.60 -21.78
C ILE A 15 6.77 6.44 -21.35
N PRO A 16 6.60 7.75 -21.09
CA PRO A 16 7.68 8.56 -20.51
C PRO A 16 8.19 7.95 -19.18
N PRO A 17 9.47 8.15 -18.84
CA PRO A 17 9.98 7.68 -17.56
C PRO A 17 9.16 8.27 -16.40
N LEU A 18 8.80 7.42 -15.44
CA LEU A 18 8.10 7.84 -14.24
C LEU A 18 9.02 8.75 -13.42
N ASP A 19 8.53 9.94 -13.05
CA ASP A 19 9.20 10.79 -12.06
C ASP A 19 8.69 10.39 -10.66
N PRO A 20 9.52 9.75 -9.81
CA PRO A 20 9.09 9.31 -8.48
C PRO A 20 8.65 10.48 -7.58
N GLN A 21 9.15 11.70 -7.82
CA GLN A 21 8.77 12.88 -7.04
C GLN A 21 7.38 13.40 -7.40
N ARG A 22 6.86 13.00 -8.56
CA ARG A 22 5.54 13.36 -9.07
C ARG A 22 4.60 12.17 -9.17
N SER A 23 5.06 10.99 -8.76
CA SER A 23 4.26 9.78 -8.67
C SER A 23 3.55 9.72 -7.33
N VAL A 24 2.30 9.31 -7.35
CA VAL A 24 1.51 9.08 -6.14
C VAL A 24 0.89 7.70 -6.18
N ASP A 25 0.87 7.06 -5.02
CA ASP A 25 0.09 5.85 -4.83
C ASP A 25 -1.40 6.22 -4.76
N GLY A 26 -2.17 5.76 -5.75
CA GLY A 26 -3.59 6.09 -5.85
C GLY A 26 -4.49 5.09 -5.15
N GLU A 27 -4.19 3.79 -5.24
CA GLU A 27 -5.06 2.70 -4.78
C GLU A 27 -4.24 1.45 -4.48
N ARG A 28 -4.63 0.74 -3.42
CA ARG A 28 -4.00 -0.51 -2.99
C ARG A 28 -5.05 -1.54 -2.59
N GLY A 29 -4.84 -2.77 -3.01
CA GLY A 29 -5.64 -3.90 -2.60
C GLY A 29 -4.79 -5.16 -2.47
N ILE A 30 -5.10 -5.97 -1.45
CA ILE A 30 -4.50 -7.28 -1.22
C ILE A 30 -5.58 -8.30 -0.86
N GLU A 31 -5.43 -9.50 -1.36
CA GLU A 31 -6.17 -10.70 -0.99
C GLU A 31 -5.18 -11.78 -0.57
N ILE A 32 -5.42 -12.39 0.59
CA ILE A 32 -4.64 -13.51 1.11
C ILE A 32 -5.28 -14.81 0.63
N ILE A 33 -4.48 -15.60 -0.09
CA ILE A 33 -4.88 -16.89 -0.68
C ILE A 33 -4.47 -18.04 0.22
N ASN A 34 -3.30 -17.93 0.84
CA ASN A 34 -2.78 -18.86 1.82
C ASN A 34 -2.17 -18.08 2.98
N PRO A 35 -2.20 -18.61 4.22
CA PRO A 35 -1.56 -17.97 5.36
C PRO A 35 -0.11 -17.59 5.03
N ILE A 36 0.22 -16.30 5.16
CA ILE A 36 1.59 -15.82 4.96
C ILE A 36 2.46 -16.43 6.07
N PRO A 37 3.60 -17.06 5.73
CA PRO A 37 4.47 -17.63 6.74
C PRO A 37 5.08 -16.53 7.61
N THR A 38 5.30 -16.83 8.89
CA THR A 38 5.88 -15.87 9.84
C THR A 38 7.39 -15.68 9.69
N SER A 39 8.03 -16.50 8.85
CA SER A 39 9.45 -16.45 8.50
C SER A 39 9.61 -16.82 7.03
N SER A 40 10.68 -16.34 6.41
CA SER A 40 11.09 -16.75 5.06
C SER A 40 12.19 -17.82 5.07
N GLU A 41 12.55 -18.38 6.23
CA GLU A 41 13.70 -19.29 6.36
C GLU A 41 13.58 -20.54 5.48
N ASP A 42 12.37 -21.10 5.40
CA ASP A 42 12.07 -22.32 4.65
C ASP A 42 11.37 -22.07 3.30
N PHE A 43 11.29 -20.82 2.85
CA PHE A 43 10.50 -20.42 1.69
C PHE A 43 11.30 -19.59 0.70
N ASP A 44 11.14 -19.89 -0.59
CA ASP A 44 11.69 -19.07 -1.68
C ASP A 44 10.66 -18.04 -2.12
N LEU A 45 10.36 -17.08 -1.23
CA LEU A 45 9.30 -16.10 -1.47
C LEU A 45 9.74 -15.02 -2.47
N GLU A 46 8.98 -14.92 -3.55
CA GLU A 46 9.15 -13.95 -4.61
C GLU A 46 7.91 -13.08 -4.80
N ILE A 47 8.12 -11.80 -5.11
CA ILE A 47 7.08 -10.92 -5.65
C ILE A 47 7.16 -10.97 -7.18
N HIS A 48 6.03 -11.30 -7.81
CA HIS A 48 5.86 -11.36 -9.26
C HIS A 48 5.01 -10.17 -9.71
N PRO A 49 5.64 -9.06 -10.13
CA PRO A 49 4.94 -7.89 -10.63
C PRO A 49 4.55 -8.02 -12.11
N GLU A 50 3.40 -7.47 -12.44
CA GLU A 50 2.87 -7.35 -13.80
C GLU A 50 2.29 -5.95 -13.98
N ILE A 51 2.59 -5.30 -15.10
CA ILE A 51 1.93 -4.05 -15.49
C ILE A 51 0.73 -4.43 -16.35
N VAL A 52 -0.47 -4.13 -15.85
CA VAL A 52 -1.72 -4.57 -16.48
C VAL A 52 -2.39 -3.48 -17.30
N GLY A 53 -2.03 -2.21 -17.08
CA GLY A 53 -2.62 -1.11 -17.79
C GLY A 53 -1.90 0.21 -17.60
N VAL A 54 -2.00 1.06 -18.62
CA VAL A 54 -1.65 2.48 -18.55
C VAL A 54 -2.84 3.26 -19.08
N HIS A 55 -3.33 4.21 -18.29
CA HIS A 55 -4.53 4.97 -18.61
C HIS A 55 -4.26 6.46 -18.52
N GLU A 56 -4.75 7.21 -19.50
CA GLU A 56 -4.77 8.67 -19.42
C GLU A 56 -5.94 9.13 -18.56
N LYS A 57 -5.69 10.11 -17.69
CA LYS A 57 -6.73 10.77 -16.89
C LYS A 57 -6.46 12.26 -16.80
N GLY A 58 -7.06 13.00 -17.72
CA GLY A 58 -6.76 14.42 -17.90
C GLY A 58 -5.27 14.59 -18.22
N ASN A 59 -4.56 15.38 -17.43
CA ASN A 59 -3.13 15.63 -17.62
C ASN A 59 -2.23 14.64 -16.86
N ASN A 60 -2.76 13.50 -16.42
CA ASN A 60 -2.03 12.49 -15.64
C ASN A 60 -2.08 11.12 -16.32
N LEU A 61 -1.09 10.29 -16.02
CA LEU A 61 -1.08 8.87 -16.36
C LEU A 61 -1.35 8.05 -15.10
N ILE A 62 -2.15 7.00 -15.25
CA ILE A 62 -2.39 5.98 -14.23
C ILE A 62 -1.69 4.71 -14.73
N LEU A 63 -0.66 4.29 -14.00
CA LEU A 63 -0.04 2.98 -14.17
C LEU A 63 -0.73 2.00 -13.23
N GLU A 64 -1.35 0.96 -13.78
CA GLU A 64 -1.92 -0.14 -12.99
C GLU A 64 -0.95 -1.32 -13.02
N SER A 65 -0.55 -1.76 -11.81
CA SER A 65 0.28 -2.95 -11.63
C SER A 65 -0.39 -3.94 -10.68
N LYS A 66 -0.18 -5.22 -10.97
CA LYS A 66 -0.56 -6.36 -10.15
C LYS A 66 0.69 -7.02 -9.60
N GLN A 67 0.62 -7.56 -8.39
CA GLN A 67 1.74 -8.24 -7.75
C GLN A 67 1.25 -9.48 -7.02
N ALA A 68 1.84 -10.63 -7.30
CA ALA A 68 1.58 -11.86 -6.55
C ALA A 68 2.77 -12.19 -5.65
N LEU A 69 2.50 -12.68 -4.44
CA LEU A 69 3.52 -13.29 -3.59
C LEU A 69 3.47 -14.81 -3.80
N ILE A 70 4.57 -15.39 -4.27
CA ILE A 70 4.67 -16.80 -4.66
C ILE A 70 5.90 -17.41 -3.98
N ASP A 71 5.79 -18.65 -3.50
CA ASP A 71 6.96 -19.48 -3.20
C ASP A 71 7.44 -20.15 -4.48
N ALA A 72 8.58 -19.71 -5.01
CA ALA A 72 9.12 -20.16 -6.29
C ALA A 72 9.54 -21.65 -6.28
N ALA A 73 9.84 -22.21 -5.11
CA ALA A 73 10.17 -23.63 -4.99
C ALA A 73 8.95 -24.53 -5.22
N THR A 74 7.76 -24.07 -4.83
CA THR A 74 6.52 -24.87 -4.88
C THR A 74 5.49 -24.37 -5.89
N GLY A 75 5.64 -23.13 -6.39
CA GLY A 75 4.64 -22.41 -7.17
C GLY A 75 3.44 -21.95 -6.34
N LYS A 76 3.45 -22.11 -5.01
CA LYS A 76 2.33 -21.78 -4.15
C LYS A 76 2.19 -20.26 -3.99
N GLN A 77 1.00 -19.74 -4.24
CA GLN A 77 0.70 -18.32 -4.11
C GLN A 77 0.10 -17.97 -2.74
N TYR A 78 0.59 -16.91 -2.10
CA TYR A 78 0.17 -16.47 -0.76
C TYR A 78 -0.71 -15.23 -0.79
N ALA A 79 -0.42 -14.28 -1.67
CA ALA A 79 -1.16 -13.03 -1.78
C ALA A 79 -1.26 -12.55 -3.22
N ARG A 80 -2.28 -11.76 -3.52
CA ARG A 80 -2.52 -11.14 -4.84
C ARG A 80 -3.29 -9.83 -4.72
N PRO A 81 -3.35 -9.00 -5.78
CA PRO A 81 -4.22 -7.83 -5.80
C PRO A 81 -5.70 -8.20 -5.75
N VAL A 82 -6.52 -7.28 -5.26
CA VAL A 82 -7.98 -7.39 -5.28
C VAL A 82 -8.52 -6.90 -6.63
N GLU A 83 -9.11 -7.83 -7.40
CA GLU A 83 -9.62 -7.54 -8.74
C GLU A 83 -10.93 -6.73 -8.76
N PRO A 84 -11.97 -7.04 -7.94
CA PRO A 84 -13.21 -6.29 -8.01
C PRO A 84 -13.03 -4.82 -7.57
N PRO A 85 -13.84 -3.89 -8.10
CA PRO A 85 -13.90 -2.54 -7.56
C PRO A 85 -14.41 -2.57 -6.11
N ALA A 86 -13.99 -1.59 -5.30
CA ALA A 86 -14.52 -1.43 -3.96
C ALA A 86 -16.03 -1.14 -4.02
N PRO A 87 -16.85 -1.75 -3.15
CA PRO A 87 -18.28 -1.47 -3.11
C PRO A 87 -18.52 -0.02 -2.70
N GLN A 88 -19.68 0.51 -3.11
CA GLN A 88 -20.09 1.85 -2.68
C GLN A 88 -20.30 1.89 -1.17
N THR A 89 -19.81 2.94 -0.52
CA THR A 89 -20.06 3.18 0.90
C THR A 89 -21.57 3.37 1.14
N PRO A 90 -22.19 2.63 2.07
CA PRO A 90 -23.61 2.79 2.40
C PRO A 90 -23.94 4.20 2.87
N ASN A 91 -25.10 4.73 2.46
CA ASN A 91 -25.60 6.03 2.92
C ASN A 91 -26.36 5.89 4.26
N ARG A 92 -25.64 5.55 5.33
CA ARG A 92 -26.14 5.47 6.70
C ARG A 92 -24.99 5.65 7.70
N ALA A 93 -25.30 5.73 8.99
CA ALA A 93 -24.28 5.73 10.05
C ALA A 93 -23.40 4.45 9.99
N PRO A 94 -22.10 4.55 10.32
CA PRO A 94 -21.21 3.39 10.37
C PRO A 94 -21.61 2.44 11.50
N ASP A 95 -21.45 1.14 11.27
CA ASP A 95 -21.73 0.11 12.30
C ASP A 95 -20.68 0.10 13.41
N ALA A 96 -19.44 0.48 13.08
CA ALA A 96 -18.32 0.55 13.99
C ALA A 96 -17.38 1.69 13.57
N VAL A 97 -16.67 2.27 14.54
CA VAL A 97 -15.66 3.31 14.31
C VAL A 97 -14.42 2.96 15.11
N HIS A 98 -13.29 2.84 14.42
CA HIS A 98 -11.99 2.65 15.04
C HIS A 98 -11.18 3.96 14.98
N GLN A 99 -10.70 4.42 16.13
CA GLN A 99 -9.83 5.60 16.22
C GLN A 99 -8.43 5.15 16.61
N PHE A 100 -7.44 5.63 15.88
CA PHE A 100 -6.03 5.35 16.14
C PHE A 100 -5.25 6.66 16.15
N GLN A 101 -4.68 7.00 17.30
CA GLN A 101 -3.83 8.18 17.45
C GLN A 101 -2.42 7.83 16.98
N THR A 102 -1.93 8.53 15.96
CA THR A 102 -0.55 8.42 15.50
C THR A 102 0.39 9.23 16.38
N THR A 103 1.69 8.93 16.28
CA THR A 103 2.77 9.75 16.85
C THR A 103 3.50 10.49 15.74
N SER A 104 4.30 11.50 16.09
CA SER A 104 5.13 12.24 15.13
C SER A 104 6.12 11.34 14.40
N GLU A 105 6.59 10.28 15.05
CA GLU A 105 7.62 9.37 14.53
C GLU A 105 7.05 8.24 13.67
N VAL A 106 5.72 8.08 13.58
CA VAL A 106 5.11 6.91 12.93
C VAL A 106 5.54 6.76 11.46
N ALA A 107 5.75 7.88 10.75
CA ALA A 107 6.23 7.87 9.37
C ALA A 107 7.68 7.34 9.28
N LEU A 108 8.54 7.72 10.22
CA LEU A 108 9.93 7.25 10.31
C LEU A 108 9.99 5.77 10.68
N SER A 109 9.16 5.33 11.62
CA SER A 109 9.06 3.90 11.96
C SER A 109 8.61 3.07 10.76
N TYR A 110 7.66 3.58 9.96
CA TYR A 110 7.18 2.89 8.77
C TYR A 110 8.21 2.88 7.63
N CYS A 111 9.12 3.85 7.54
CA CYS A 111 10.22 3.80 6.58
C CYS A 111 11.09 2.55 6.72
N LEU A 112 11.25 2.05 7.95
CA LEU A 112 12.00 0.81 8.23
C LEU A 112 11.34 -0.44 7.63
N CYS A 113 10.08 -0.34 7.19
CA CYS A 113 9.37 -1.38 6.46
C CYS A 113 9.63 -1.36 4.94
N GLY A 114 10.47 -0.44 4.43
CA GLY A 114 10.98 -0.47 3.05
C GLY A 114 10.69 0.77 2.20
N ASP A 115 9.88 1.72 2.67
CA ASP A 115 9.60 2.96 1.95
C ASP A 115 10.44 4.12 2.51
N TYR A 116 11.62 4.31 1.92
CA TYR A 116 12.60 5.34 2.31
C TYR A 116 12.43 6.66 1.56
N SER A 117 11.26 6.92 0.95
CA SER A 117 11.03 8.19 0.26
C SER A 117 11.21 9.38 1.22
N PRO A 118 11.97 10.43 0.83
CA PRO A 118 12.20 11.60 1.69
C PRO A 118 10.93 12.38 2.01
N LEU A 119 9.82 12.15 1.27
CA LEU A 119 8.49 12.70 1.60
C LEU A 119 7.99 12.31 3.00
N HIS A 120 8.56 11.25 3.58
CA HIS A 120 8.12 10.69 4.87
C HIS A 120 9.07 11.00 6.03
N ALA A 121 10.25 11.58 5.74
CA ALA A 121 11.31 11.78 6.72
C ALA A 121 11.97 13.16 6.70
N ASP A 122 11.93 13.88 5.57
CA ASP A 122 12.54 15.21 5.42
C ASP A 122 11.46 16.28 5.22
N ASP A 123 11.29 17.12 6.24
CA ASP A 123 10.37 18.27 6.21
C ASP A 123 10.72 19.28 5.11
N SER A 124 12.00 19.54 4.88
CA SER A 124 12.44 20.49 3.86
C SER A 124 12.13 19.96 2.48
N PHE A 125 12.35 18.67 2.24
CA PHE A 125 11.95 18.00 1.00
C PHE A 125 10.44 18.07 0.78
N SER A 126 9.67 17.70 1.80
CA SER A 126 8.20 17.64 1.73
C SER A 126 7.58 19.02 1.51
N LYS A 127 8.14 20.07 2.12
CA LYS A 127 7.73 21.46 1.88
C LYS A 127 8.02 21.92 0.46
N ARG A 128 9.17 21.56 -0.12
CA ARG A 128 9.47 21.82 -1.54
C ARG A 128 8.50 21.09 -2.47
N ALA A 129 8.03 19.91 -2.07
CA ALA A 129 7.01 19.15 -2.79
C ALA A 129 5.57 19.67 -2.59
N GLY A 130 5.38 20.74 -1.79
CA GLY A 130 4.08 21.39 -1.60
C GLY A 130 3.29 20.93 -0.37
N PHE A 131 3.86 20.12 0.52
CA PHE A 131 3.24 19.70 1.78
C PHE A 131 3.60 20.64 2.94
N LYS A 132 2.89 20.55 4.08
CA LYS A 132 3.20 21.37 5.28
C LYS A 132 4.47 20.90 6.03
N GLY A 133 4.88 19.66 5.78
CA GLY A 133 5.98 18.92 6.40
C GLY A 133 5.92 17.48 5.90
N HIS A 134 6.69 16.59 6.50
CA HIS A 134 6.65 15.17 6.16
C HIS A 134 5.26 14.56 6.38
N ILE A 135 4.88 13.63 5.50
CA ILE A 135 3.56 12.99 5.49
C ILE A 135 3.69 11.51 5.86
N LEU A 136 2.65 10.93 6.45
CA LEU A 136 2.56 9.49 6.64
C LEU A 136 2.38 8.79 5.28
N GLN A 137 3.08 7.67 5.08
CA GLN A 137 2.93 6.80 3.91
C GLN A 137 1.46 6.43 3.71
N GLY A 138 1.01 6.42 2.45
CA GLY A 138 -0.33 5.94 2.11
C GLY A 138 -0.58 4.53 2.67
N LEU A 139 0.38 3.63 2.49
CA LEU A 139 0.34 2.27 3.04
C LEU A 139 0.37 2.22 4.58
N GLY A 140 1.02 3.17 5.26
CA GLY A 140 0.96 3.26 6.71
C GLY A 140 -0.47 3.51 7.22
N LYS A 141 -1.17 4.49 6.64
CA LYS A 141 -2.60 4.73 6.90
C LYS A 141 -3.46 3.54 6.49
N TRP A 142 -3.17 2.94 5.34
CA TRP A 142 -3.87 1.76 4.84
C TRP A 142 -3.81 0.63 5.86
N ASN A 143 -2.63 0.35 6.43
CA ASN A 143 -2.43 -0.70 7.43
C ASN A 143 -3.18 -0.39 8.73
N ILE A 144 -3.18 0.85 9.19
CA ILE A 144 -3.96 1.29 10.37
C ILE A 144 -5.46 1.05 10.14
N ALA A 145 -5.98 1.42 8.96
CA ALA A 145 -7.38 1.21 8.62
C ALA A 145 -7.74 -0.28 8.53
N THR A 146 -6.91 -1.07 7.86
CA THR A 146 -7.07 -2.53 7.75
C THR A 146 -7.07 -3.20 9.12
N HIS A 147 -6.12 -2.84 9.98
CA HIS A 147 -6.04 -3.35 11.35
C HIS A 147 -7.28 -2.96 12.17
N GLY A 148 -7.77 -1.72 12.05
CA GLY A 148 -9.01 -1.28 12.70
C GLY A 148 -10.21 -2.12 12.27
N VAL A 149 -10.38 -2.35 10.97
CA VAL A 149 -11.44 -3.24 10.46
C VAL A 149 -11.32 -4.65 11.04
N LEU A 150 -10.10 -5.20 11.07
CA LEU A 150 -9.87 -6.53 11.62
C LEU A 150 -10.19 -6.60 13.12
N ARG A 151 -9.83 -5.56 13.89
CA ARG A 151 -10.11 -5.45 15.32
C ARG A 151 -11.61 -5.38 15.60
N GLU A 152 -12.32 -4.48 14.95
CA GLU A 152 -13.74 -4.22 15.23
C GLU A 152 -14.65 -5.34 14.71
N LEU A 153 -14.35 -5.91 13.53
CA LEU A 153 -15.29 -6.80 12.81
C LEU A 153 -14.85 -8.27 12.76
N ALA A 154 -13.60 -8.57 13.12
CA ALA A 154 -13.02 -9.90 12.96
C ALA A 154 -12.15 -10.33 14.16
N GLY A 155 -12.34 -9.69 15.32
CA GLY A 155 -11.71 -10.07 16.58
C GLY A 155 -10.19 -9.86 16.64
N GLY A 156 -9.62 -9.09 15.71
CA GLY A 156 -8.18 -8.83 15.61
C GLY A 156 -7.35 -10.06 15.19
N LYS A 157 -7.99 -11.07 14.62
CA LYS A 157 -7.38 -12.36 14.29
C LYS A 157 -6.92 -12.39 12.82
N PRO A 158 -5.62 -12.59 12.52
CA PRO A 158 -5.11 -12.57 11.15
C PRO A 158 -5.74 -13.62 10.24
N GLU A 159 -6.15 -14.78 10.78
CA GLU A 159 -6.83 -15.84 10.03
C GLU A 159 -8.21 -15.43 9.47
N ASN A 160 -8.80 -14.36 10.01
CA ASN A 160 -10.07 -13.80 9.53
C ASN A 160 -9.87 -12.74 8.44
N PHE A 161 -8.63 -12.34 8.15
CA PHE A 161 -8.33 -11.40 7.09
C PHE A 161 -8.31 -12.12 5.73
N VAL A 162 -9.26 -11.77 4.86
CA VAL A 162 -9.34 -12.32 3.49
C VAL A 162 -8.82 -11.33 2.47
N ARG A 163 -9.42 -10.13 2.43
CA ARG A 163 -9.06 -9.09 1.46
C ARG A 163 -9.37 -7.70 1.97
N PHE A 164 -8.60 -6.72 1.51
CA PHE A 164 -8.88 -5.30 1.74
C PHE A 164 -8.41 -4.48 0.55
N LYS A 165 -9.21 -3.48 0.16
CA LYS A 165 -8.93 -2.56 -0.95
C LYS A 165 -9.36 -1.15 -0.55
N ALA A 166 -8.50 -0.18 -0.79
CA ALA A 166 -8.78 1.22 -0.50
C ALA A 166 -8.07 2.15 -1.47
N ARG A 167 -8.70 3.32 -1.69
CA ARG A 167 -8.15 4.43 -2.47
C ARG A 167 -7.65 5.54 -1.57
N PHE A 168 -6.49 6.10 -1.88
CA PHE A 168 -5.95 7.25 -1.18
C PHE A 168 -6.57 8.55 -1.71
N LYS A 169 -7.24 9.30 -0.83
CA LYS A 169 -7.91 10.56 -1.20
C LYS A 169 -7.23 11.82 -0.67
N ALA A 170 -6.48 11.70 0.42
CA ALA A 170 -5.85 12.83 1.09
C ALA A 170 -4.65 12.36 1.90
N VAL A 171 -3.69 13.27 2.07
CA VAL A 171 -2.51 13.10 2.92
C VAL A 171 -2.89 13.06 4.40
N VAL A 172 -2.05 12.41 5.21
CA VAL A 172 -2.11 12.43 6.67
C VAL A 172 -0.79 12.95 7.19
N TYR A 173 -0.86 13.91 8.12
CA TYR A 173 0.31 14.39 8.84
C TYR A 173 0.47 13.55 10.12
N PRO A 174 1.67 13.00 10.41
CA PRO A 174 1.93 12.12 11.57
C PRO A 174 1.47 12.68 12.92
N TRP A 175 1.57 13.99 13.11
CA TRP A 175 1.17 14.70 14.32
C TRP A 175 -0.34 15.03 14.39
N GLY A 176 -1.15 14.56 13.44
CA GLY A 176 -2.60 14.76 13.39
C GLY A 176 -3.06 15.84 12.39
N PHE A 177 -4.38 16.03 12.30
CA PHE A 177 -4.95 17.16 11.58
C PHE A 177 -4.71 18.45 12.38
N PRO A 178 -4.47 19.60 11.71
CA PRO A 178 -4.43 20.90 12.40
C PRO A 178 -5.76 21.21 13.09
#